data_AF-G7EVB0-F1
#
_entry.id   AF-G7EVB0-F1
#
_cell.length_a   1.000
_cell.length_b   1.000
_cell.length_c   1.000
_cell.angle_alpha   90.00
_cell.angle_beta   90.00
_cell.angle_gamma   90.00
#
_symmetry.space_group_name_H-M   'P 1'
#
loop_
_entity.id
_entity.type
_entity.pdbx_description
1 polymer ?
#
loop_
_entity_poly.entity_id
_entity_poly.type
_entity_poly.pdbx_seq_one_letter_code
_entity_poly.pdbx_strand_id
1 'polypeptide(L)'
;MKAAYFHVLADTLTSLLAIVALLVGKYIGLLWMDPLMGIVGAIVIFRWSYGLVKESSEVLLDKSVKKPTLDKISDALSKKNTVINDIHVWKIATGHQAAILKVTSGEPLKSEEYEIILKSFLPQLSHISIEIRS
;
A
#
# COMPACT_ATOMS: atom_id res chain seq x y z
N MET A 1 -5.02 -10.33 6.37
CA MET A 1 -5.27 -9.84 7.75
C MET A 1 -4.21 -10.30 8.75
N LYS A 2 -4.04 -11.61 9.04
CA LYS A 2 -3.08 -12.08 10.06
C LYS A 2 -1.63 -11.65 9.80
N ALA A 3 -1.09 -11.86 8.59
CA ALA A 3 0.32 -11.58 8.30
C ALA A 3 0.73 -10.10 8.50
N ALA A 4 -0.11 -9.15 8.07
CA ALA A 4 0.15 -7.72 8.26
C ALA A 4 0.07 -7.31 9.74
N TYR A 5 -0.88 -7.86 10.50
CA TYR A 5 -0.99 -7.65 11.93
C TYR A 5 0.22 -8.19 12.69
N PHE A 6 0.65 -9.42 12.39
CA PHE A 6 1.86 -10.01 12.98
C PHE A 6 3.12 -9.23 12.63
N HIS A 7 3.20 -8.64 11.43
CA HIS A 7 4.34 -7.82 11.05
C HIS A 7 4.44 -6.54 11.90
N VAL A 8 3.34 -5.81 12.04
CA VAL A 8 3.28 -4.60 12.88
C VAL A 8 3.50 -4.93 14.36
N LEU A 9 2.95 -6.06 14.83
CA LEU A 9 3.09 -6.51 16.22
C LEU A 9 4.53 -6.94 16.53
N ALA A 10 5.22 -7.56 15.57
CA ALA A 10 6.64 -7.85 15.70
C ALA A 10 7.47 -6.56 15.73
N ASP A 11 7.21 -5.59 14.85
CA ASP A 11 7.93 -4.31 14.83
C ASP A 11 7.74 -3.51 16.14
N THR A 12 6.52 -3.52 16.69
CA THR A 12 6.21 -2.85 17.96
C THR A 12 6.86 -3.55 19.16
N LEU A 13 6.80 -4.88 19.23
CA LEU A 13 7.46 -5.65 20.30
C LEU A 13 8.98 -5.48 20.27
N THR A 14 9.57 -5.48 19.07
CA THR A 14 11.02 -5.30 18.90
C THR A 14 11.44 -3.89 19.32
N SER A 15 10.63 -2.87 19.01
CA SER A 15 10.85 -1.49 19.44
C SER A 15 10.71 -1.35 20.97
N LEU A 16 9.72 -2.00 21.57
CA LEU A 16 9.53 -2.01 23.02
C LEU A 16 10.70 -2.68 23.75
N LEU A 17 11.14 -3.85 23.27
CA LEU A 17 12.31 -4.55 23.81
C LEU A 17 13.59 -3.73 23.66
N ALA A 18 13.76 -3.01 22.55
CA ALA A 18 14.86 -2.07 22.37
C ALA A 18 14.81 -0.96 23.43
N ILE A 19 13.65 -0.30 23.64
CA ILE A 19 13.48 0.73 24.67
C ILE A 19 13.78 0.18 26.08
N VAL A 20 13.30 -1.02 26.41
CA VAL A 20 13.58 -1.66 27.70
C VAL A 20 15.07 -1.97 27.87
N ALA A 21 15.74 -2.51 26.85
CA ALA A 21 17.18 -2.74 26.87
C ALA A 21 17.96 -1.41 27.04
N LEU A 22 17.49 -0.33 26.41
CA LEU A 22 18.07 1.00 26.55
C LEU A 22 17.94 1.52 28.00
N LEU A 23 16.76 1.37 28.60
CA LEU A 23 16.50 1.79 29.98
C LEU A 23 17.33 0.98 30.98
N VAL A 24 17.37 -0.34 30.84
CA VAL A 24 18.15 -1.22 31.72
C VAL A 24 19.63 -0.85 31.67
N GLY A 25 20.18 -0.58 30.48
CA GLY A 25 21.55 -0.10 30.35
C GLY A 25 21.77 1.22 31.10
N LYS A 26 20.89 2.22 30.91
CA LYS A 26 21.02 3.51 31.60
C LYS A 26 21.16 3.37 33.13
N TYR A 27 20.42 2.46 33.77
CA TYR A 27 20.44 2.29 35.23
C TYR A 27 21.65 1.51 35.77
N ILE A 28 22.42 0.81 34.94
CA ILE A 28 23.61 0.04 35.36
C ILE A 28 24.85 0.95 35.55
N GLY A 29 24.78 2.24 35.17
CA GLY A 29 25.76 3.25 35.59
C GLY A 29 27.09 3.29 34.80
N LEU A 30 27.13 2.72 33.60
CA LEU A 30 28.27 2.92 32.69
C LEU A 30 28.20 4.33 32.08
N LEU A 31 29.18 5.19 32.35
CA LEU A 31 29.29 6.55 31.78
C LEU A 31 29.29 6.59 30.24
N TRP A 32 29.66 5.49 29.60
CA TRP A 32 29.65 5.32 28.13
C TRP A 32 28.28 4.92 27.58
N MET A 33 27.33 4.60 28.45
CA MET A 33 25.99 4.19 28.07
C MET A 33 25.25 5.35 27.43
N ASP A 34 25.31 6.57 27.97
CA ASP A 34 24.58 7.72 27.44
C ASP A 34 24.83 7.99 25.92
N PRO A 35 26.07 8.09 25.42
CA PRO A 35 26.29 8.25 23.98
C PRO A 35 25.90 7.02 23.15
N LEU A 36 26.11 5.80 23.67
CA LEU A 36 25.68 4.57 23.01
C LEU A 36 24.15 4.50 22.87
N MET A 37 23.43 4.91 23.91
CA MET A 37 21.97 4.97 23.95
C MET A 37 21.42 5.99 22.96
N GLY A 38 22.11 7.13 22.79
CA GLY A 38 21.79 8.11 21.75
C GLY A 38 21.87 7.51 20.34
N ILE A 39 22.91 6.73 20.04
CA ILE A 39 23.09 6.07 18.74
C ILE A 39 22.00 5.03 18.49
N VAL A 40 21.73 4.15 19.46
CA VAL A 40 20.70 3.12 19.31
C VAL A 40 19.32 3.76 19.17
N GLY A 41 19.00 4.78 19.97
CA GLY A 41 17.76 5.54 19.85
C GLY A 41 17.61 6.19 18.48
N ALA A 42 18.69 6.79 17.95
CA ALA A 42 18.70 7.35 16.60
C ALA A 42 18.43 6.29 15.52
N ILE A 43 19.02 5.10 15.62
CA ILE A 43 18.78 4.00 14.68
C ILE A 43 17.31 3.54 14.72
N VAL A 44 16.73 3.42 15.91
CA VAL A 44 15.32 3.01 16.08
C VAL A 44 14.38 4.04 15.44
N ILE A 45 14.56 5.33 15.78
CA ILE A 45 13.76 6.41 15.21
C ILE A 45 13.92 6.46 13.69
N PHE A 46 15.16 6.40 13.20
CA PHE A 46 15.46 6.41 11.77
C PHE A 46 14.77 5.28 11.02
N ARG A 47 14.82 4.05 11.56
CA ARG A 47 14.16 2.88 10.98
C ARG A 47 12.65 3.09 10.83
N TRP A 48 12.01 3.71 11.83
CA TRP A 48 10.58 4.02 11.80
C TRP A 48 10.27 5.16 10.83
N SER A 49 10.98 6.28 10.93
CA SER A 49 10.82 7.43 10.04
C SER A 49 11.00 7.04 8.58
N TYR A 50 11.98 6.19 8.27
CA TYR A 50 12.19 5.69 6.90
C TYR A 50 11.00 4.86 6.40
N GLY A 51 10.44 4.00 7.25
CA GLY A 51 9.23 3.23 6.91
C GLY A 51 8.03 4.13 6.64
N LEU A 52 7.82 5.15 7.48
CA LEU A 52 6.72 6.10 7.35
C LEU A 52 6.86 6.96 6.08
N VAL A 53 8.07 7.47 5.81
CA VAL A 53 8.37 8.20 4.58
C VAL A 53 8.09 7.33 3.36
N LYS A 54 8.58 6.08 3.36
CA LYS A 54 8.34 5.16 2.24
C LYS A 54 6.85 4.93 2.00
N GLU A 55 6.07 4.64 3.04
CA GLU A 55 4.62 4.44 2.91
C GLU A 55 3.90 5.69 2.40
N SER A 56 4.28 6.86 2.93
CA SER A 56 3.71 8.15 2.54
C SER A 56 4.06 8.50 1.10
N SER A 57 5.30 8.24 0.68
CA SER A 57 5.74 8.43 -0.71
C SER A 57 4.98 7.52 -1.68
N GLU A 58 4.60 6.31 -1.30
CA GLU A 58 3.78 5.46 -2.19
C GLU A 58 2.39 6.05 -2.47
N VAL A 59 1.82 6.76 -1.48
CA VAL A 59 0.55 7.47 -1.64
C VAL A 59 0.75 8.76 -2.43
N LEU A 60 1.74 9.56 -2.06
CA LEU A 60 2.00 10.87 -2.69
C LEU A 60 2.50 10.78 -4.14
N LEU A 61 3.20 9.70 -4.50
CA LEU A 61 3.69 9.47 -5.86
C LEU A 61 2.69 8.67 -6.71
N ASP A 62 1.44 8.53 -6.25
CA ASP A 62 0.37 7.80 -6.96
C ASP A 62 0.83 6.44 -7.47
N LYS A 63 1.49 5.66 -6.60
CA LYS A 63 2.10 4.39 -7.00
C LYS A 63 1.07 3.47 -7.62
N SER A 64 1.27 3.18 -8.90
CA SER A 64 0.34 2.38 -9.68
C SER A 64 0.47 0.88 -9.43
N VAL A 65 -0.56 0.14 -9.84
CA VAL A 65 -0.61 -1.31 -9.77
C VAL A 65 0.38 -1.90 -10.79
N LYS A 66 0.95 -3.06 -10.47
CA LYS A 66 1.90 -3.75 -11.35
C LYS A 66 1.26 -4.06 -12.72
N LYS A 67 2.03 -3.85 -13.80
CA LYS A 67 1.62 -4.14 -15.18
C LYS A 67 0.89 -5.49 -15.38
N PRO A 68 1.36 -6.63 -14.82
CA PRO A 68 0.69 -7.91 -15.00
C PRO A 68 -0.75 -7.98 -14.46
N THR A 69 -1.10 -7.14 -13.49
CA THR A 69 -2.49 -7.04 -13.02
C THR A 69 -3.35 -6.25 -13.99
N LEU A 70 -2.80 -5.17 -14.58
CA LEU A 70 -3.49 -4.39 -15.60
C LEU A 70 -3.75 -5.24 -16.85
N ASP A 71 -2.79 -6.05 -17.26
CA ASP A 71 -2.93 -6.97 -18.39
C ASP A 71 -4.08 -7.97 -18.17
N LYS A 72 -4.19 -8.54 -16.97
CA LYS A 72 -5.30 -9.44 -16.62
C LYS A 72 -6.67 -8.76 -16.64
N ILE A 73 -6.76 -7.51 -16.22
CA ILE A 73 -8.00 -6.72 -16.27
C ILE A 73 -8.37 -6.47 -17.74
N SER A 74 -7.40 -6.12 -18.57
CA SER A 74 -7.58 -5.95 -20.02
C SER A 74 -8.11 -7.22 -20.67
N ASP A 75 -7.50 -8.37 -20.39
CA ASP A 75 -7.93 -9.66 -20.92
C ASP A 75 -9.35 -10.03 -20.47
N ALA A 76 -9.72 -9.72 -19.22
CA ALA A 76 -11.05 -10.00 -18.69
C ALA A 76 -12.14 -9.16 -19.36
N LEU A 77 -11.87 -7.87 -19.61
CA LEU A 77 -12.79 -6.97 -20.28
C LEU A 77 -12.86 -7.23 -21.79
N SER A 78 -11.74 -7.62 -22.41
CA SER A 78 -11.69 -7.98 -23.84
C SER A 78 -12.62 -9.17 -24.15
N LYS A 79 -12.70 -10.16 -23.26
CA LYS A 79 -13.66 -11.29 -23.37
C LYS A 79 -15.13 -10.88 -23.31
N LYS A 80 -15.43 -9.65 -22.87
CA LYS A 80 -16.78 -9.07 -22.81
C LYS A 80 -17.01 -8.05 -23.94
N ASN A 81 -16.21 -8.09 -25.01
CA ASN A 81 -16.28 -7.15 -26.12
C ASN A 81 -16.07 -5.69 -25.68
N THR A 82 -15.24 -5.50 -24.65
CA THR A 82 -14.87 -4.18 -24.13
C THR A 82 -13.35 -4.00 -24.21
N VAL A 83 -12.91 -2.93 -24.86
CA VAL A 83 -11.50 -2.57 -24.98
C VAL A 83 -11.18 -1.46 -23.99
N ILE A 84 -10.10 -1.64 -23.22
CA ILE A 84 -9.57 -0.59 -22.35
C ILE A 84 -8.71 0.36 -23.20
N ASN A 85 -9.09 1.62 -23.25
CA ASN A 85 -8.29 2.65 -23.92
C ASN A 85 -7.29 3.31 -22.96
N ASP A 86 -7.70 3.48 -21.69
CA ASP A 86 -6.86 4.04 -20.64
C ASP A 86 -7.28 3.49 -19.29
N ILE A 87 -6.32 3.14 -18.44
CA ILE A 87 -6.57 2.70 -17.06
C ILE A 87 -5.49 3.26 -16.15
N HIS A 88 -5.92 4.06 -15.19
CA HIS A 88 -5.07 4.58 -14.14
C HIS A 88 -5.58 4.11 -12.79
N VAL A 89 -4.72 3.45 -12.03
CA VAL A 89 -4.98 3.00 -10.67
C VAL A 89 -3.92 3.58 -9.77
N TRP A 90 -4.32 4.19 -8.66
CA TRP A 90 -3.42 4.78 -7.67
C TRP A 90 -3.90 4.49 -6.24
N LYS A 91 -3.00 4.67 -5.27
CA LYS A 91 -3.27 4.47 -3.85
C LYS A 91 -3.70 5.80 -3.23
N ILE A 92 -4.85 5.82 -2.56
CA ILE A 92 -5.38 7.02 -1.90
C ILE A 92 -5.15 7.02 -0.39
N ALA A 93 -5.06 5.83 0.21
CA ALA A 93 -4.73 5.65 1.62
C ALA A 93 -4.19 4.24 1.86
N THR A 94 -3.70 3.96 3.06
CA THR A 94 -3.28 2.62 3.46
C THR A 94 -4.46 1.65 3.34
N GLY A 95 -4.35 0.68 2.42
CA GLY A 95 -5.42 -0.29 2.16
C GLY A 95 -6.50 0.16 1.18
N HIS A 96 -6.40 1.37 0.60
CA HIS A 96 -7.41 1.93 -0.29
C HIS A 96 -6.81 2.38 -1.62
N GLN A 97 -7.46 1.99 -2.72
CA GLN A 97 -7.09 2.34 -4.09
C GLN A 97 -8.26 3.01 -4.81
N ALA A 98 -7.94 3.87 -5.77
CA ALA A 98 -8.89 4.45 -6.70
C ALA A 98 -8.48 4.08 -8.14
N ALA A 99 -9.46 3.95 -9.03
CA ALA A 99 -9.23 3.73 -10.45
C ALA A 99 -10.08 4.64 -11.32
N ILE A 100 -9.48 5.12 -12.41
CA ILE A 100 -10.18 5.74 -13.54
C ILE A 100 -9.94 4.84 -14.75
N LEU A 101 -11.03 4.52 -15.44
CA LEU A 101 -11.03 3.62 -16.57
C LEU A 101 -11.78 4.28 -17.75
N LYS A 102 -11.17 4.26 -18.92
CA LYS A 102 -11.82 4.60 -20.19
C LYS A 102 -11.95 3.35 -21.03
N VAL A 103 -13.18 3.00 -21.39
CA VAL A 103 -13.47 1.83 -22.21
C VAL A 103 -14.21 2.19 -23.49
N THR A 104 -13.97 1.40 -24.53
CA THR A 104 -14.82 1.36 -25.73
C THR A 104 -15.50 0.01 -25.82
N SER A 105 -16.81 -0.01 -26.00
CA SER A 105 -17.57 -1.25 -26.17
C SER A 105 -18.77 -1.04 -27.07
N GLY A 106 -18.96 -1.94 -28.04
CA GLY A 106 -20.14 -1.94 -28.91
C GLY A 106 -21.42 -2.35 -28.18
N GLU A 107 -21.31 -3.13 -27.11
CA GLU A 107 -22.40 -3.50 -26.20
C GLU A 107 -21.94 -3.22 -24.76
N PRO A 108 -22.10 -1.99 -24.26
CA PRO A 108 -21.54 -1.61 -22.98
C PRO A 108 -22.21 -2.36 -21.82
N LEU A 109 -21.38 -2.94 -20.94
CA LEU A 109 -21.81 -3.54 -19.68
C LEU A 109 -22.41 -2.48 -18.75
N LYS A 110 -23.16 -2.94 -17.74
CA LYS A 110 -23.60 -2.06 -16.66
C LYS A 110 -22.43 -1.66 -15.76
N SER A 111 -22.51 -0.48 -15.15
CA SER A 111 -21.49 0.04 -14.24
C SER A 111 -21.13 -0.94 -13.12
N GLU A 112 -22.13 -1.66 -12.57
CA GLU A 112 -21.91 -2.63 -11.50
C GLU A 112 -21.09 -3.84 -11.95
N GLU A 113 -21.22 -4.27 -13.21
CA GLU A 113 -20.48 -5.40 -13.76
C GLU A 113 -18.99 -5.06 -13.93
N TYR A 114 -18.69 -3.85 -14.40
CA TYR A 114 -17.31 -3.36 -14.44
C TYR A 114 -16.70 -3.29 -13.04
N GLU A 115 -17.46 -2.80 -12.06
CA GLU A 115 -17.00 -2.72 -10.67
C GLU A 115 -16.68 -4.11 -10.10
N ILE A 116 -17.53 -5.11 -10.35
CA ILE A 116 -17.30 -6.50 -9.93
C ILE A 116 -16.02 -7.07 -10.56
N ILE A 117 -15.83 -6.86 -11.87
CA ILE A 117 -14.64 -7.34 -12.58
C ILE A 117 -13.39 -6.66 -12.00
N LEU A 118 -13.39 -5.34 -11.86
CA LEU A 118 -12.24 -4.60 -11.32
C LEU A 118 -11.91 -5.02 -9.89
N LYS A 119 -12.90 -5.16 -9.01
CA LYS A 119 -12.71 -5.61 -7.62
C LYS A 119 -12.14 -7.02 -7.50
N SER A 120 -12.40 -7.90 -8.48
CA SER A 120 -11.82 -9.25 -8.49
C SER A 120 -10.29 -9.26 -8.65
N PHE A 121 -9.74 -8.25 -9.35
CA PHE A 121 -8.29 -8.07 -9.54
C PHE A 121 -7.68 -7.04 -8.57
N LEU A 122 -8.48 -6.08 -8.13
CA LEU A 122 -8.11 -4.98 -7.25
C LEU A 122 -8.97 -5.02 -5.97
N PRO A 123 -8.67 -5.91 -5.01
CA PRO A 123 -9.51 -6.10 -3.81
C PRO A 123 -9.53 -4.89 -2.87
N GLN A 124 -8.62 -3.93 -3.03
CA GLN A 124 -8.54 -2.69 -2.24
C GLN A 124 -9.21 -1.49 -2.93
N LEU A 125 -9.88 -1.72 -4.05
CA LEU A 125 -10.51 -0.67 -4.84
C LEU A 125 -11.74 -0.10 -4.13
N SER A 126 -11.65 1.17 -3.76
CA SER A 126 -12.66 1.89 -2.96
C SER A 126 -13.43 2.93 -3.78
N HIS A 127 -12.80 3.51 -4.80
CA HIS A 127 -13.43 4.46 -5.71
C HIS A 127 -13.14 4.10 -7.18
N ILE A 128 -14.15 4.22 -8.03
CA ILE A 128 -14.06 3.89 -9.45
C ILE A 128 -14.78 4.99 -10.24
N SER A 129 -14.16 5.45 -11.31
CA SER A 129 -14.79 6.28 -12.34
C SER A 129 -14.61 5.62 -13.69
N ILE A 130 -15.69 5.50 -14.45
CA ILE A 130 -15.72 4.78 -15.73
C ILE A 130 -16.29 5.70 -16.80
N GLU A 131 -15.51 5.98 -17.84
CA GLU A 131 -15.98 6.63 -19.06
C GLU A 131 -16.19 5.57 -20.13
N ILE A 132 -17.44 5.40 -20.57
CA ILE A 132 -17.83 4.44 -21.60
C ILE A 132 -18.02 5.18 -22.92
N ARG A 133 -17.29 4.76 -23.96
CA ARG A 133 -17.52 5.16 -25.34
C ARG A 133 -18.15 4.02 -26.13
N SER A 134 -19.19 4.34 -26.89
CA SER A 134 -19.84 3.42 -27.84
C SER A 134 -19.31 3.65 -29.25
#